data_AF-A0A353VVW8-F1
#
_entry.id   AF-A0A353VVW8-F1
#
_cell.length_a   1.000
_cell.length_b   1.000
_cell.length_c   1.000
_cell.angle_alpha   90.00
_cell.angle_beta   90.00
_cell.angle_gamma   90.00
#
_symmetry.space_group_name_H-M   'P 1'
#
loop_
_entity.id
_entity.type
_entity.pdbx_description
1 polymer ?
#
loop_
_entity_poly.entity_id
_entity_poly.type
_entity_poly.pdbx_seq_one_letter_code
_entity_poly.pdbx_strand_id
1 'polypeptide(L)'
;MKNWVLGGDIQWDPNIGDKTEKITAHAIYNPMPGKILNLAYRVRRDTTDIEQSDISFRWPFNQQWSAVGRWNYSVPEGRSLELFGGIEYESCCWALRAVARRFLTNINGEFNTGIFLQLELKGLAGVGKKTVNFLREQIPGYQSGF
;
A
#
# COMPACT_ATOMS: atom_id res chain seq x y z
N MET A 1 8.00 13.04 20.73
CA MET A 1 7.80 11.88 19.84
C MET A 1 6.46 12.07 19.16
N LYS A 2 6.42 12.26 17.83
CA LYS A 2 5.18 12.48 17.08
C LYS A 2 5.06 11.33 16.09
N ASN A 3 4.30 10.31 16.47
CA ASN A 3 4.19 9.05 15.72
C ASN A 3 3.08 9.09 14.66
N TRP A 4 2.38 10.23 14.56
CA TRP A 4 1.26 10.43 13.66
C TRP A 4 1.50 11.63 12.75
N VAL A 5 1.25 11.43 11.47
CA VAL A 5 1.15 12.48 10.46
C VAL A 5 -0.25 12.42 9.89
N LEU A 6 -0.98 13.53 9.97
CA LEU A 6 -2.31 13.68 9.40
C LEU A 6 -2.25 14.75 8.33
N GLY A 7 -2.94 14.54 7.22
CA GLY A 7 -3.04 15.50 6.14
C GLY A 7 -4.32 15.35 5.36
N GLY A 8 -4.71 16.41 4.67
CA GLY A 8 -5.86 16.39 3.79
C GLY A 8 -5.82 17.53 2.79
N ASP A 9 -6.52 17.34 1.68
CA ASP A 9 -6.73 18.33 0.63
C ASP A 9 -8.19 18.36 0.21
N ILE A 10 -8.68 19.55 -0.12
CA ILE A 10 -10.02 19.77 -0.66
C ILE A 10 -9.88 20.72 -1.84
N GLN A 11 -10.49 20.37 -2.97
CA GLN A 11 -10.55 21.20 -4.16
C GLN A 11 -12.01 21.40 -4.57
N TRP A 12 -12.34 22.64 -4.91
CA TRP A 12 -13.65 23.06 -5.38
C TRP A 12 -13.49 23.90 -6.64
N ASP A 13 -14.24 23.60 -7.69
CA ASP A 13 -14.28 24.37 -8.93
C ASP A 13 -15.69 24.97 -9.12
N PRO A 14 -15.82 26.32 -9.13
CA PRO A 14 -17.10 26.99 -9.34
C PRO A 14 -17.69 26.80 -10.74
N ASN A 15 -16.88 26.43 -11.74
CA ASN A 15 -17.30 26.40 -13.14
C ASN A 15 -17.90 25.05 -13.55
N ILE A 16 -17.78 24.02 -12.71
CA ILE A 16 -18.20 22.63 -12.99
C ILE A 16 -19.46 22.25 -12.14
N GLY A 17 -20.06 23.22 -11.45
CA GLY A 17 -21.29 23.10 -10.67
C GLY A 17 -21.07 23.24 -9.16
N ASP A 18 -22.16 23.16 -8.37
CA ASP A 18 -22.16 23.36 -6.90
C ASP A 18 -21.48 22.22 -6.09
N LYS A 19 -20.50 21.51 -6.64
CA LYS A 19 -19.93 20.29 -6.02
C LYS A 19 -18.44 20.41 -5.75
N THR A 20 -18.01 19.86 -4.62
CA THR A 20 -16.58 19.62 -4.32
C THR A 20 -16.02 18.58 -5.29
N GLU A 21 -14.94 18.93 -5.98
CA GLU A 21 -14.33 18.08 -7.01
C GLU A 21 -13.41 17.01 -6.42
N LYS A 22 -12.64 17.36 -5.39
CA LYS A 22 -11.64 16.46 -4.81
C LYS A 22 -11.60 16.60 -3.31
N ILE A 23 -11.57 15.48 -2.61
CA ILE A 23 -11.27 15.40 -1.19
C ILE A 23 -10.24 14.30 -1.02
N THR A 24 -9.16 14.58 -0.30
CA THR A 24 -8.20 13.56 0.12
C THR A 24 -7.98 13.73 1.61
N ALA A 25 -8.00 12.63 2.35
CA ALA A 25 -7.61 12.58 3.75
C ALA A 25 -6.63 11.42 3.93
N HIS A 26 -5.58 11.61 4.71
CA HIS A 26 -4.64 10.54 5.02
C HIS A 26 -4.11 10.66 6.46
N ALA A 27 -3.82 9.50 7.02
CA ALA A 27 -3.19 9.34 8.33
C ALA A 27 -2.07 8.31 8.21
N ILE A 28 -0.90 8.67 8.73
CA ILE A 28 0.29 7.80 8.75
C ILE A 28 0.69 7.63 10.21
N TYR A 29 0.71 6.39 10.67
CA TYR A 29 1.21 5.99 11.98
C TYR A 29 2.56 5.31 11.83
N ASN A 30 3.61 5.90 12.40
CA ASN A 30 4.97 5.42 12.37
C ASN A 30 5.63 5.52 13.76
N PRO A 31 5.34 4.57 14.68
CA PRO A 31 5.86 4.63 16.05
C PRO A 31 7.35 4.29 16.17
N MET A 32 7.91 3.53 15.21
CA MET A 32 9.30 3.06 15.22
C MET A 32 9.76 2.83 13.78
N PRO A 33 11.05 2.98 13.47
CA PRO A 33 11.58 2.69 12.14
C PRO A 33 11.10 1.34 11.60
N GLY A 34 10.57 1.34 10.37
CA GLY A 34 10.06 0.15 9.70
C GLY A 34 8.67 -0.34 10.15
N LYS A 35 8.04 0.29 11.15
CA LYS A 35 6.69 -0.03 11.63
C LYS A 35 5.73 1.06 11.20
N ILE A 36 4.96 0.80 10.15
CA ILE A 36 4.12 1.81 9.50
C ILE A 36 2.70 1.28 9.25
N LEU A 37 1.73 2.16 9.43
CA LEU A 37 0.34 1.98 9.03
C LEU A 37 -0.12 3.27 8.35
N ASN A 38 -0.55 3.14 7.10
CA ASN A 38 -1.13 4.22 6.32
C ASN A 38 -2.63 3.97 6.16
N LEU A 39 -3.40 5.02 6.34
CA LEU A 39 -4.82 5.09 6.03
C LEU A 39 -5.00 6.28 5.10
N ALA A 40 -5.69 6.07 3.98
CA ALA A 40 -6.05 7.14 3.07
C ALA A 40 -7.47 6.95 2.56
N TYR A 41 -8.14 8.07 2.33
CA TYR A 41 -9.46 8.12 1.73
C TYR A 41 -9.47 9.24 0.70
N ARG A 42 -9.94 8.93 -0.50
CA ARG A 42 -9.94 9.87 -1.63
C ARG A 42 -11.27 9.84 -2.34
N VAL A 43 -11.81 11.04 -2.58
CA VAL A 43 -12.98 11.31 -3.39
C VAL A 43 -12.54 12.19 -4.56
N ARG A 44 -12.98 11.87 -5.77
CA ARG A 44 -12.82 12.69 -6.97
C ARG A 44 -14.07 12.60 -7.82
N ARG A 45 -14.74 13.73 -8.01
CA ARG A 45 -16.00 13.91 -8.73
C ARG A 45 -15.74 14.81 -9.93
N ASP A 46 -15.16 14.25 -11.00
CA ASP A 46 -15.02 14.94 -12.28
C ASP A 46 -15.85 14.24 -13.38
N THR A 47 -15.25 13.28 -14.09
CA THR A 47 -15.82 12.51 -15.21
C THR A 47 -16.07 11.06 -14.79
N THR A 48 -15.35 10.57 -13.78
CA THR A 48 -15.55 9.25 -13.17
C THR A 48 -15.60 9.46 -11.67
N ASP A 49 -16.71 9.10 -11.03
CA ASP A 49 -16.86 9.22 -9.59
C ASP A 49 -15.94 8.20 -8.92
N ILE A 50 -14.81 8.68 -8.41
CA ILE A 50 -13.81 7.86 -7.73
C ILE A 50 -13.96 8.12 -6.25
N GLU A 51 -14.35 7.10 -5.50
CA GLU A 51 -14.33 7.12 -4.06
C GLU A 51 -13.66 5.85 -3.54
N GLN A 52 -12.51 6.02 -2.89
CA GLN A 52 -11.63 4.91 -2.52
C GLN A 52 -11.14 5.03 -1.09
N SER A 53 -11.07 3.89 -0.42
CA SER A 53 -10.36 3.72 0.84
C SER A 53 -9.11 2.87 0.60
N ASP A 54 -8.00 3.28 1.22
CA ASP A 54 -6.72 2.63 1.11
C ASP A 54 -6.12 2.43 2.49
N ILE A 55 -5.75 1.18 2.77
CA ILE A 55 -5.07 0.80 4.00
C ILE A 55 -3.81 0.06 3.58
N SER A 56 -2.64 0.50 4.04
CA SER A 56 -1.39 -0.24 3.84
C SER A 56 -0.56 -0.28 5.10
N PHE A 57 0.19 -1.35 5.30
CA PHE A 57 1.03 -1.49 6.49
C PHE A 57 2.27 -2.33 6.23
N ARG A 58 3.30 -2.04 7.03
CA ARG A 58 4.43 -2.94 7.30
C ARG A 58 4.60 -3.00 8.81
N TRP A 59 4.55 -4.20 9.36
CA TRP A 59 4.54 -4.40 10.80
C TRP A 59 5.58 -5.45 11.21
N PRO A 60 6.73 -5.04 11.78
CA PRO A 60 7.68 -5.96 12.37
C PRO A 60 7.10 -6.54 13.67
N PHE A 61 6.98 -7.87 13.73
CA PHE A 61 6.58 -8.58 14.95
C PHE A 61 7.76 -8.78 15.88
N ASN A 62 8.93 -9.05 15.31
CA ASN A 62 10.21 -9.17 16.01
C ASN A 62 11.34 -8.70 15.07
N GLN A 63 12.59 -8.94 15.45
CA GLN A 63 13.76 -8.49 14.70
C GLN A 63 13.92 -9.16 13.32
N GLN A 64 13.31 -10.33 13.12
CA GLN A 64 13.47 -11.13 11.91
C GLN A 64 12.20 -11.16 11.05
N TRP A 65 11.02 -11.07 11.65
CA TRP A 65 9.74 -11.26 10.99
C TRP A 65 8.95 -9.96 10.88
N SER A 66 8.49 -9.66 9.67
CA SER A 66 7.55 -8.57 9.39
C SER A 66 6.37 -9.06 8.56
N ALA A 67 5.19 -8.51 8.79
CA ALA A 67 4.07 -8.62 7.85
C ALA A 67 3.94 -7.36 7.01
N VAL A 68 3.48 -7.54 5.78
CA VAL A 68 3.13 -6.46 4.86
C VAL A 68 1.74 -6.70 4.30
N GLY A 69 1.04 -5.62 3.98
CA GLY A 69 -0.24 -5.72 3.30
C GLY A 69 -0.77 -4.39 2.81
N ARG A 70 -1.69 -4.48 1.85
CA ARG A 70 -2.50 -3.36 1.39
C ARG A 70 -3.88 -3.84 1.01
N TRP A 71 -4.87 -3.03 1.31
CA TRP A 71 -6.23 -3.18 0.84
C TRP A 71 -6.74 -1.85 0.29
N ASN A 72 -7.03 -1.85 -1.00
CA ASN A 72 -7.59 -0.72 -1.73
C ASN A 72 -9.00 -1.09 -2.19
N TYR A 73 -10.00 -0.32 -1.77
CA TYR A 73 -11.42 -0.61 -1.99
C TYR A 73 -12.12 0.58 -2.62
N SER A 74 -12.89 0.31 -3.66
CA SER A 74 -13.75 1.29 -4.33
C SER A 74 -15.15 1.23 -3.76
N VAL A 75 -15.60 2.35 -3.20
CA VAL A 75 -16.93 2.50 -2.61
C VAL A 75 -18.05 2.51 -3.67
N PRO A 76 -17.93 3.23 -4.81
CA PRO A 76 -18.99 3.30 -5.80
C PRO A 76 -19.29 1.94 -6.44
N GLU A 77 -18.25 1.16 -6.74
CA GLU A 77 -18.37 -0.15 -7.37
C GLU A 77 -18.44 -1.31 -6.37
N GLY A 78 -18.41 -1.02 -5.07
CA GLY A 78 -18.52 -1.99 -3.99
C GLY A 78 -17.47 -3.10 -4.00
N ARG A 79 -16.27 -2.85 -4.55
CA ARG A 79 -15.27 -3.91 -4.84
C ARG A 79 -13.86 -3.55 -4.39
N SER A 80 -13.09 -4.58 -4.04
CA SER A 80 -11.65 -4.43 -3.77
C SER A 80 -10.91 -4.29 -5.09
N LEU A 81 -10.18 -3.20 -5.30
CA LEU A 81 -9.39 -2.95 -6.50
C LEU A 81 -8.05 -3.70 -6.41
N GLU A 82 -7.43 -3.65 -5.23
CA GLU A 82 -6.20 -4.37 -4.92
C GLU A 82 -6.21 -4.86 -3.47
N LEU A 83 -5.79 -6.11 -3.29
CA LEU A 83 -5.55 -6.71 -1.98
C LEU A 83 -4.27 -7.52 -2.06
N PHE A 84 -3.29 -7.22 -1.21
CA PHE A 84 -2.16 -8.11 -1.02
C PHE A 84 -1.79 -8.25 0.44
N GLY A 85 -1.16 -9.38 0.75
CA GLY A 85 -0.61 -9.68 2.05
C GLY A 85 0.64 -10.53 1.91
N GLY A 86 1.58 -10.36 2.82
CA GLY A 86 2.82 -11.09 2.79
C GLY A 86 3.57 -11.08 4.10
N ILE A 87 4.59 -11.93 4.13
CA ILE A 87 5.54 -12.07 5.23
C ILE A 87 6.95 -11.86 4.71
N GLU A 88 7.75 -11.18 5.51
CA GLU A 88 9.17 -10.96 5.28
C GLU A 88 9.94 -11.59 6.43
N TYR A 89 10.95 -12.38 6.09
CA TYR A 89 11.94 -12.90 7.03
C TYR A 89 13.31 -12.31 6.69
N GLU A 90 14.02 -11.82 7.71
CA GLU A 90 15.33 -11.22 7.58
C GLU A 90 16.31 -11.83 8.60
N SER A 91 17.41 -12.39 8.10
CA SER A 91 18.53 -12.90 8.89
C SER A 91 19.77 -12.04 8.68
N CYS A 92 20.95 -12.37 9.21
CA CYS A 92 22.18 -11.60 9.01
C CYS A 92 22.74 -11.66 7.58
N CYS A 93 22.48 -12.74 6.83
CA CYS A 93 23.08 -12.98 5.51
C CYS A 93 22.07 -13.14 4.37
N TRP A 94 20.77 -13.30 4.69
CA TRP A 94 19.73 -13.49 3.68
C TRP A 94 18.38 -12.93 4.15
N ALA A 95 17.51 -12.68 3.20
CA ALA A 95 16.12 -12.28 3.42
C ALA A 95 15.20 -13.04 2.47
N LEU A 96 14.02 -13.43 2.95
CA LEU A 96 13.00 -14.12 2.17
C LEU A 96 11.69 -13.34 2.28
N ARG A 97 11.02 -13.13 1.14
CA ARG A 97 9.72 -12.45 1.08
C ARG A 97 8.73 -13.32 0.34
N ALA A 98 7.57 -13.52 0.95
CA ALA A 98 6.45 -14.21 0.36
C ALA A 98 5.23 -13.29 0.36
N VAL A 99 4.74 -12.91 -0.81
CA VAL A 99 3.62 -11.98 -0.97
C VAL A 99 2.57 -12.61 -1.89
N ALA A 100 1.33 -12.68 -1.44
CA ALA A 100 0.18 -13.01 -2.27
C ALA A 100 -0.55 -11.72 -2.62
N ARG A 101 -0.85 -11.51 -3.90
CA ARG A 101 -1.58 -10.34 -4.40
C ARG A 101 -2.77 -10.79 -5.22
N ARG A 102 -3.90 -10.15 -4.99
CA ARG A 102 -5.11 -10.21 -5.80
C ARG A 102 -5.40 -8.80 -6.31
N PHE A 103 -5.48 -8.64 -7.62
CA PHE A 103 -5.74 -7.33 -8.25
C PHE A 103 -6.77 -7.47 -9.36
N LEU A 104 -7.56 -6.41 -9.54
CA LEU A 104 -8.52 -6.31 -10.63
C LEU A 104 -7.76 -6.07 -11.94
N THR A 105 -7.94 -6.95 -12.92
CA THR A 105 -7.23 -6.84 -14.22
C THR A 105 -8.06 -6.15 -15.29
N ASN A 106 -9.39 -6.32 -15.26
CA ASN A 106 -10.29 -5.80 -16.28
C ASN A 106 -11.54 -5.14 -15.66
N ILE A 107 -12.16 -4.22 -16.41
CA ILE A 107 -13.43 -3.56 -16.06
C ILE A 107 -14.58 -4.56 -15.82
N ASN A 108 -14.46 -5.77 -16.40
CA ASN A 108 -15.44 -6.85 -16.29
C ASN A 108 -15.46 -7.55 -14.92
N GLY A 109 -14.55 -7.21 -14.00
CA GLY A 109 -14.54 -7.80 -12.65
C GLY A 109 -13.60 -9.01 -12.47
N GLU A 110 -12.78 -9.34 -13.47
CA GLU A 110 -11.85 -10.46 -13.37
C GLU A 110 -10.67 -10.13 -12.45
N PHE A 111 -10.46 -11.00 -11.47
CA PHE A 111 -9.36 -10.90 -10.51
C PHE A 111 -8.25 -11.86 -10.88
N ASN A 112 -7.03 -11.34 -10.94
CA ASN A 112 -5.84 -12.17 -11.00
C ASN A 112 -5.24 -12.31 -9.60
N THR A 113 -4.93 -13.55 -9.24
CA THR A 113 -4.24 -13.87 -7.99
C THR A 113 -2.86 -14.42 -8.33
N GLY A 114 -1.82 -13.82 -7.74
CA GLY A 114 -0.44 -14.23 -7.93
C GLY A 114 0.28 -14.36 -6.59
N ILE A 115 1.22 -15.29 -6.51
CA ILE A 115 2.10 -15.48 -5.38
C ILE A 115 3.53 -15.16 -5.84
N PHE A 116 4.21 -14.32 -5.07
CA PHE A 116 5.56 -13.84 -5.33
C PHE A 116 6.47 -14.30 -4.20
N LEU A 117 7.54 -15.00 -4.58
CA LEU A 117 8.61 -15.41 -3.69
C LEU A 117 9.90 -14.72 -4.12
N GLN A 118 10.59 -14.08 -3.18
CA GLN A 118 11.87 -13.42 -3.42
C GLN A 118 12.86 -13.82 -2.34
N LEU A 119 13.99 -14.40 -2.75
CA LEU A 119 15.16 -14.66 -1.91
C LEU A 119 16.26 -13.64 -2.24
N GLU A 120 16.76 -12.95 -1.23
CA GLU A 120 17.80 -11.94 -1.35
C GLU A 120 18.99 -12.31 -0.45
N LEU A 121 20.18 -12.47 -1.05
CA LEU A 121 21.43 -12.74 -0.33
C LEU A 121 22.18 -11.43 -0.09
N LYS A 122 22.53 -11.15 1.16
CA LYS A 122 23.25 -9.92 1.54
C LYS A 122 24.70 -10.02 1.06
N GLY A 123 25.20 -8.95 0.43
CA GLY A 123 26.62 -8.84 0.03
C GLY A 123 27.00 -9.41 -1.35
N LEU A 124 26.11 -10.14 -2.03
CA LEU A 124 26.42 -10.81 -3.31
C LEU A 124 25.48 -10.40 -4.47
N ALA A 125 24.77 -9.29 -4.30
CA ALA A 125 23.62 -8.84 -5.09
C ALA A 125 22.38 -9.75 -4.96
N GLY A 126 21.25 -9.17 -4.56
CA GLY A 126 19.98 -9.86 -4.44
C GLY A 126 19.41 -10.26 -5.81
N VAL A 127 18.97 -11.51 -5.95
CA VAL A 127 18.27 -11.98 -7.15
C VAL A 127 16.81 -11.48 -7.09
N GLY A 128 16.47 -10.58 -8.02
CA GLY A 128 15.09 -10.15 -8.26
C GLY A 128 14.53 -9.14 -7.26
N LYS A 129 14.86 -7.84 -7.43
CA LYS A 129 14.31 -6.74 -6.59
C LYS A 129 12.83 -6.38 -6.86
N LYS A 130 12.09 -7.20 -7.62
CA LYS A 130 10.73 -6.87 -8.07
C LYS A 130 9.74 -6.75 -6.91
N THR A 131 9.78 -7.66 -5.94
CA THR A 131 8.84 -7.63 -4.80
C THR A 131 9.13 -6.44 -3.87
N VAL A 132 10.40 -6.13 -3.64
CA VAL A 132 10.78 -4.95 -2.83
C VAL A 132 10.33 -3.64 -3.49
N ASN A 133 10.54 -3.50 -4.80
CA ASN A 133 10.08 -2.32 -5.53
C ASN A 133 8.56 -2.21 -5.49
N PHE A 134 7.85 -3.32 -5.71
CA PHE A 134 6.39 -3.38 -5.57
C PHE A 134 5.94 -2.92 -4.18
N LEU A 135 6.50 -3.46 -3.09
CA LEU A 135 6.13 -3.05 -1.73
C LEU A 135 6.41 -1.56 -1.47
N ARG A 136 7.52 -1.02 -2.00
CA ARG A 136 7.87 0.39 -1.87
C ARG A 136 6.89 1.32 -2.61
N GLU A 137 6.41 0.89 -3.77
CA GLU A 137 5.40 1.64 -4.54
C GLU A 137 4.01 1.56 -3.89
N GLN A 138 3.67 0.41 -3.29
CA GLN A 138 2.34 0.20 -2.74
C GLN A 138 2.19 0.65 -1.28
N ILE A 139 3.27 0.74 -0.51
CA ILE A 139 3.25 1.10 0.91
C ILE A 139 4.10 2.36 1.11
N PRO A 140 3.48 3.56 1.16
CA PRO A 140 4.20 4.80 1.44
C PRO A 140 4.99 4.71 2.74
N GLY A 141 6.25 5.15 2.72
CA GLY A 141 7.16 5.07 3.86
C GLY A 141 7.78 3.69 4.08
N TYR A 142 7.53 2.71 3.21
CA TYR A 142 8.17 1.40 3.27
C TYR A 142 9.69 1.53 3.17
N GLN A 143 10.34 0.98 4.19
CA GLN A 143 11.77 0.80 4.25
C GLN A 143 12.02 -0.68 4.48
N SER A 144 12.79 -1.29 3.58
CA SER A 144 13.47 -2.53 3.89
C SER A 144 14.47 -2.27 5.02
N GLY A 145 14.83 -3.28 5.82
CA GLY A 145 15.98 -3.21 6.74
C GLY A 145 17.34 -3.04 6.04
N PHE A 146 17.30 -2.64 4.75
CA PHE A 146 18.38 -2.49 3.79
C PHE A 146 18.19 -1.20 3.02
#